data_AF-A0A946WBS8-F1
#
_entry.id   AF-A0A946WBS8-F1
#
_cell.length_a   1.000
_cell.length_b   1.000
_cell.length_c   1.000
_cell.angle_alpha   90.00
_cell.angle_beta   90.00
_cell.angle_gamma   90.00
#
_symmetry.space_group_name_H-M   'P 1'
#
loop_
_entity.id
_entity.type
_entity.pdbx_description
1 polymer ?
#
loop_
_entity_poly.entity_id
_entity_poly.type
_entity_poly.pdbx_seq_one_letter_code
_entity_poly.pdbx_strand_id
1 'polypeptide(L)'
;MKQFLLIPLVLMASLSVQAQVKSSQQPLSTLSLVDESLHFMVVDEAIKEQGTLSICIAQKDRCIENLQVGFIVRIYDTSGQEIWNSLWSGKNMDIRFKSPMPQAATYAVEATSDFVINRLTTNRISTVKPMQLNQPTQP
;
A
#
# COMPACT_ATOMS: atom_id res chain seq x y z
N MET A 1 -2.20 -81.84 18.56
CA MET A 1 -1.10 -81.21 17.80
C MET A 1 -1.44 -79.75 17.55
N LYS A 2 -0.53 -78.86 17.98
CA LYS A 2 -0.26 -77.48 17.49
C LYS A 2 -1.38 -76.44 17.45
N GLN A 3 -1.42 -75.71 18.56
CA GLN A 3 -1.84 -74.32 18.69
C GLN A 3 -0.91 -73.44 17.83
N PHE A 4 -1.47 -72.58 16.98
CA PHE A 4 -0.77 -71.47 16.34
C PHE A 4 -1.56 -70.18 16.54
N LEU A 5 -0.95 -69.29 17.33
CA LEU A 5 -1.17 -67.86 17.44
C LEU A 5 -1.06 -67.20 16.05
N LEU A 6 -1.85 -66.15 15.75
CA LEU A 6 -1.46 -65.04 14.87
C LEU A 6 -2.49 -63.86 14.91
N ILE A 7 -2.12 -62.84 15.71
CA ILE A 7 -2.16 -61.37 15.50
C ILE A 7 -3.45 -60.69 14.95
N PRO A 8 -4.01 -59.66 15.64
CA PRO A 8 -5.09 -58.82 15.10
C PRO A 8 -4.55 -57.80 14.09
N LEU A 9 -5.16 -57.76 12.90
CA LEU A 9 -4.88 -56.77 11.86
C LEU A 9 -5.51 -55.42 12.23
N VAL A 10 -4.68 -54.46 12.65
CA VAL A 10 -5.05 -53.06 12.85
C VAL A 10 -5.32 -52.43 11.49
N LEU A 11 -6.60 -52.20 11.16
CA LEU A 11 -7.00 -51.44 9.97
C LEU A 11 -6.73 -49.95 10.23
N MET A 12 -5.66 -49.41 9.64
CA MET A 12 -5.34 -47.99 9.69
C MET A 12 -6.43 -47.15 9.01
N ALA A 13 -7.01 -46.23 9.78
CA ALA A 13 -7.77 -45.11 9.28
C ALA A 13 -6.86 -44.20 8.46
N SER A 14 -7.07 -44.16 7.14
CA SER A 14 -6.53 -43.09 6.29
C SER A 14 -7.70 -42.25 5.80
N LEU A 15 -8.05 -41.24 6.59
CA LEU A 15 -8.83 -40.11 6.11
C LEU A 15 -8.02 -39.47 4.98
N SER A 16 -8.40 -39.76 3.75
CA SER A 16 -7.89 -39.05 2.58
C SER A 16 -8.44 -37.63 2.69
N VAL A 17 -7.62 -36.74 3.25
CA VAL A 17 -7.83 -35.30 3.13
C VAL A 17 -7.82 -35.01 1.64
N GLN A 18 -8.99 -34.83 1.04
CA GLN A 18 -9.11 -34.28 -0.29
C GLN A 18 -8.67 -32.81 -0.19
N ALA A 19 -7.36 -32.58 -0.35
CA ALA A 19 -6.81 -31.26 -0.52
C ALA A 19 -7.53 -30.62 -1.71
N GLN A 20 -8.30 -29.56 -1.44
CA GLN A 20 -8.95 -28.81 -2.50
C GLN A 20 -7.87 -28.23 -3.39
N VAL A 21 -7.83 -28.70 -4.64
CA VAL A 21 -6.98 -28.11 -5.66
C VAL A 21 -7.57 -26.75 -5.98
N LYS A 22 -6.89 -25.68 -5.56
CA LYS A 22 -7.20 -24.31 -5.99
C LYS A 22 -7.13 -24.31 -7.52
N SER A 23 -8.29 -24.21 -8.15
CA SER A 23 -8.43 -24.06 -9.60
C SER A 23 -7.60 -22.86 -10.02
N SER A 24 -6.47 -23.12 -10.68
CA SER A 24 -5.71 -22.10 -11.40
C SER A 24 -6.52 -21.73 -12.64
N GLN A 25 -7.61 -20.99 -12.45
CA GLN A 25 -8.07 -20.07 -13.48
C GLN A 25 -6.87 -19.18 -13.79
N GLN A 26 -6.29 -19.35 -14.98
CA GLN A 26 -5.15 -18.58 -15.46
C GLN A 26 -5.43 -17.09 -15.23
N PRO A 27 -4.70 -16.40 -14.32
CA PRO A 27 -4.85 -14.97 -14.23
C PRO A 27 -4.22 -14.40 -15.50
N LEU A 28 -5.07 -13.70 -16.26
CA LEU A 28 -4.76 -12.81 -17.38
C LEU A 28 -3.30 -12.32 -17.31
N SER A 29 -2.41 -13.08 -17.94
CA SER A 29 -0.98 -12.92 -17.80
C SER A 29 -0.52 -11.70 -18.59
N THR A 30 0.05 -10.74 -17.87
CA THR A 30 1.11 -9.82 -18.33
C THR A 30 0.76 -8.78 -19.39
N LEU A 31 -0.32 -7.99 -19.20
CA LEU A 31 -0.20 -6.57 -19.57
C LEU A 31 0.39 -5.83 -18.37
N SER A 32 1.67 -5.45 -18.46
CA SER A 32 2.20 -4.41 -17.59
C SER A 32 1.49 -3.12 -17.98
N LEU A 33 0.48 -2.73 -17.21
CA LEU A 33 -0.18 -1.44 -17.40
C LEU A 33 0.83 -0.38 -16.99
N VAL A 34 1.17 0.53 -17.90
CA VAL A 34 2.07 1.66 -17.62
C VAL A 34 1.24 2.94 -17.69
N ASP A 35 1.36 3.78 -16.68
CA ASP A 35 0.74 5.10 -16.63
C ASP A 35 1.67 6.10 -15.93
N GLU A 36 2.41 6.86 -16.74
CA GLU A 36 3.34 7.89 -16.28
C GLU A 36 2.64 9.19 -15.87
N SER A 37 1.34 9.31 -16.13
CA SER A 37 0.57 10.52 -15.80
C SER A 37 0.06 10.55 -14.37
N LEU A 38 0.18 9.42 -13.65
CA LEU A 38 -0.19 9.32 -12.25
C LEU A 38 0.77 10.14 -11.37
N HIS A 39 0.19 10.88 -10.44
CA HIS A 39 0.94 11.70 -9.49
C HIS A 39 0.17 11.81 -8.16
N PHE A 40 0.85 12.24 -7.09
CA PHE A 40 0.16 12.66 -5.88
C PHE A 40 -0.43 14.05 -6.07
N MET A 41 -1.65 14.26 -5.58
CA MET A 41 -2.32 15.55 -5.52
C MET A 41 -2.74 15.83 -4.08
N VAL A 42 -2.62 17.08 -3.65
CA VAL A 42 -3.10 17.53 -2.35
C VAL A 42 -4.62 17.75 -2.45
N VAL A 43 -5.36 17.15 -1.53
CA VAL A 43 -6.81 17.34 -1.41
C VAL A 43 -7.10 18.43 -0.37
N ASP A 44 -6.43 18.34 0.78
CA ASP A 44 -6.54 19.29 1.89
C ASP A 44 -5.24 19.29 2.69
N GLU A 45 -4.89 20.43 3.28
CA GLU A 45 -3.69 20.55 4.10
C GLU A 45 -3.89 21.57 5.22
N ALA A 46 -3.63 21.14 6.46
CA ALA A 46 -3.64 21.99 7.64
C ALA A 46 -2.62 21.46 8.67
N ILE A 47 -1.38 21.22 8.25
CA ILE A 47 -0.30 20.67 9.05
C ILE A 47 0.02 21.58 10.25
N LYS A 48 0.08 22.90 10.02
CA LYS A 48 0.44 23.87 11.05
C LYS A 48 -0.62 24.02 12.14
N GLU A 49 -1.88 24.10 11.74
CA GLU A 49 -3.00 24.44 12.63
C GLU A 49 -3.67 23.19 13.22
N GLN A 50 -3.90 22.17 12.41
CA GLN A 50 -4.72 21.00 12.76
C GLN A 50 -3.93 19.69 12.80
N GLY A 51 -2.73 19.69 12.21
CA GLY A 51 -1.94 18.47 12.06
C GLY A 51 -2.60 17.49 11.09
N THR A 52 -3.11 17.97 9.95
CA THR A 52 -3.73 17.12 8.92
C THR A 52 -3.14 17.36 7.54
N LEU A 53 -3.05 16.30 6.75
CA LEU A 53 -2.68 16.32 5.33
C LEU A 53 -3.50 15.26 4.62
N SER A 54 -4.30 15.63 3.63
CA SER A 54 -5.03 14.71 2.76
C SER A 54 -4.46 14.77 1.35
N ILE A 55 -4.08 13.62 0.82
CA ILE A 55 -3.57 13.48 -0.54
C ILE A 55 -4.33 12.38 -1.28
N CYS A 56 -4.23 12.34 -2.59
CA CYS A 56 -4.73 11.24 -3.40
C CYS A 56 -3.77 10.93 -4.56
N ILE A 57 -3.95 9.77 -5.19
CA ILE A 57 -3.33 9.48 -6.49
C ILE A 57 -4.28 10.02 -7.55
N ALA A 58 -3.77 10.89 -8.43
CA ALA A 58 -4.57 11.60 -9.40
C ALA A 58 -4.09 11.37 -10.84
N GLN A 59 -5.01 11.59 -11.78
CA GLN A 59 -4.74 11.74 -13.21
C GLN A 59 -5.56 12.91 -13.74
N LYS A 60 -4.89 13.86 -14.43
CA LYS A 60 -5.53 15.07 -14.98
C LYS A 60 -6.43 15.77 -13.93
N ASP A 61 -5.87 16.01 -12.75
CA ASP A 61 -6.49 16.71 -11.62
C ASP A 61 -7.72 16.02 -10.98
N ARG A 62 -7.90 14.72 -11.22
CA ARG A 62 -8.97 13.93 -10.59
C ARG A 62 -8.38 12.81 -9.76
N CYS A 63 -8.81 12.72 -8.50
CA CYS A 63 -8.48 11.61 -7.63
C CYS A 63 -9.02 10.28 -8.17
N ILE A 64 -8.22 9.24 -8.04
CA ILE A 64 -8.57 7.87 -8.40
C ILE A 64 -8.58 7.02 -7.12
N GLU A 65 -9.77 6.86 -6.55
CA GLU A 65 -9.99 6.25 -5.22
C GLU A 65 -9.52 4.80 -5.08
N ASN A 66 -9.45 4.06 -6.19
CA ASN A 66 -9.11 2.64 -6.17
C ASN A 66 -7.61 2.37 -6.40
N LEU A 67 -6.76 3.40 -6.46
CA LEU A 67 -5.31 3.23 -6.54
C LEU A 67 -4.67 3.35 -5.17
N GLN A 68 -3.62 2.56 -4.95
CA GLN A 68 -2.89 2.55 -3.69
C GLN A 68 -1.39 2.37 -3.95
N VAL A 69 -0.57 3.09 -3.18
CA VAL A 69 0.87 2.86 -3.09
C VAL A 69 1.35 3.19 -1.68
N GLY A 70 2.34 2.47 -1.17
CA GLY A 70 3.02 2.89 0.06
C GLY A 70 3.73 4.22 -0.17
N PHE A 71 3.79 5.08 0.84
CA PHE A 71 4.47 6.37 0.72
C PHE A 71 5.09 6.82 2.04
N ILE A 72 6.14 7.63 1.95
CA ILE A 72 6.77 8.29 3.09
C ILE A 72 6.35 9.75 3.05
N VAL A 73 5.92 10.28 4.19
CA VAL A 73 5.72 11.72 4.40
C VAL A 73 6.89 12.23 5.24
N ARG A 74 7.49 13.34 4.82
CA ARG A 74 8.55 14.05 5.54
C ARG A 74 8.15 15.51 5.69
N ILE A 75 8.39 16.09 6.85
CA ILE A 75 8.10 17.49 7.16
C ILE A 75 9.41 18.16 7.57
N TYR A 76 9.63 19.35 7.04
CA TYR A 76 10.85 20.13 7.25
C TYR A 76 10.52 21.49 7.85
N ASP A 77 11.42 22.03 8.66
CA ASP A 77 11.35 23.41 9.15
C ASP A 77 11.95 24.40 8.15
N THR A 78 11.98 25.69 8.52
CA THR A 78 12.50 26.78 7.69
C THR A 78 14.01 26.69 7.42
N SER A 79 14.76 25.92 8.22
CA SER A 79 16.18 25.66 8.00
C SER A 79 16.44 24.50 7.04
N GLY A 80 15.38 23.78 6.64
CA GLY A 80 15.46 22.55 5.85
C GLY A 80 15.77 21.31 6.69
N GLN A 81 15.73 21.40 8.02
CA GLN A 81 15.88 20.24 8.89
C GLN A 81 14.59 19.41 8.88
N GLU A 82 14.72 18.10 8.68
CA GLU A 82 13.59 17.18 8.86
C GLU A 82 13.19 17.13 10.33
N ILE A 83 11.96 17.54 10.63
CA ILE A 83 11.41 17.56 11.99
C ILE A 83 10.44 16.39 12.25
N TRP A 84 9.99 15.74 11.18
CA TRP A 84 9.07 14.60 11.28
C TRP A 84 9.10 13.75 10.01
N ASN A 85 8.95 12.44 10.16
CA ASN A 85 8.68 11.53 9.06
C ASN A 85 7.79 10.35 9.49
N SER A 86 7.09 9.73 8.52
CA SER A 86 6.41 8.45 8.75
C SER A 86 6.14 7.71 7.43
N LEU A 87 6.07 6.39 7.52
CA LEU A 87 5.72 5.47 6.42
C LEU A 87 4.24 5.08 6.49
N TRP A 88 3.55 5.19 5.36
CA TRP A 88 2.14 4.90 5.21
C TRP A 88 1.90 3.81 4.18
N SER A 89 0.88 2.98 4.41
CA SER A 89 0.56 1.87 3.51
C SER A 89 -0.18 2.27 2.24
N GLY A 90 -0.70 3.50 2.16
CA GLY A 90 -1.55 3.97 1.07
C GLY A 90 -3.02 3.53 1.14
N LYS A 91 -3.42 2.72 2.14
CA LYS A 91 -4.83 2.29 2.28
C LYS A 91 -5.77 3.45 2.62
N ASN A 92 -5.25 4.40 3.39
CA ASN A 92 -5.86 5.69 3.69
C ASN A 92 -4.78 6.74 3.40
N MET A 93 -5.18 7.80 2.71
CA MET A 93 -4.31 8.91 2.32
C MET A 93 -4.69 10.22 3.04
N ASP A 94 -5.61 10.13 4.01
CA ASP A 94 -5.88 11.14 5.03
C ASP A 94 -4.94 10.91 6.22
N ILE A 95 -3.93 11.76 6.34
CA ILE A 95 -2.90 11.71 7.37
C ILE A 95 -3.30 12.63 8.51
N ARG A 96 -3.28 12.09 9.74
CA ARG A 96 -3.42 12.86 10.97
C ARG A 96 -2.18 12.68 11.83
N PHE A 97 -1.46 13.78 12.05
CA PHE A 97 -0.29 13.78 12.92
C PHE A 97 -0.72 13.76 14.40
N LYS A 98 0.23 13.41 15.28
CA LYS A 98 -0.03 13.37 16.73
C LYS A 98 -0.40 14.75 17.29
N SER A 99 0.16 15.81 16.70
CA SER A 99 -0.08 17.20 17.07
C SER A 99 0.14 18.10 15.85
N PRO A 100 -0.46 19.31 15.82
CA PRO A 100 -0.10 20.34 14.85
C PRO A 100 1.40 20.68 14.90
N MET A 101 1.94 21.19 13.79
CA MET A 101 3.37 21.53 13.66
C MET A 101 3.55 22.97 13.16
N PRO A 102 3.39 23.99 14.02
CA PRO A 102 3.46 25.40 13.61
C PRO A 102 4.80 25.80 12.95
N GLN A 103 5.88 25.09 13.28
CA GLN A 103 7.22 25.32 12.73
C GLN A 103 7.46 24.64 11.37
N ALA A 104 6.52 23.84 10.87
CA ALA A 104 6.64 23.20 9.56
C ALA A 104 6.70 24.27 8.47
N ALA A 105 7.66 24.16 7.55
CA ALA A 105 7.83 25.06 6.42
C ALA A 105 7.43 24.36 5.12
N THR A 106 7.93 23.14 4.90
CA THR A 106 7.64 22.34 3.71
C THR A 106 7.35 20.89 4.09
N TYR A 107 6.74 20.16 3.16
CA TYR A 107 6.58 18.72 3.27
C TYR A 107 6.85 18.04 1.93
N ALA A 108 7.27 16.79 2.02
CA ALA A 108 7.53 15.89 0.90
C ALA A 108 6.71 14.62 1.07
N VAL A 109 6.14 14.12 -0.03
CA VAL A 109 5.52 12.81 -0.13
C VAL A 109 6.20 12.04 -1.25
N GLU A 110 6.72 10.86 -0.93
CA GLU A 110 7.41 10.00 -1.89
C GLU A 110 6.82 8.59 -1.85
N ALA A 111 6.47 8.06 -3.01
CA ALA A 111 6.01 6.68 -3.13
C ALA A 111 7.18 5.72 -2.83
N THR A 112 6.90 4.59 -2.18
CA THR A 112 7.93 3.57 -1.90
C THR A 112 8.19 2.63 -3.07
N SER A 113 7.50 2.83 -4.20
CA SER A 113 7.54 1.94 -5.37
C SER A 113 7.26 2.72 -6.64
N ASP A 114 7.72 2.19 -7.76
CA ASP A 114 7.51 2.66 -9.14
C ASP A 114 6.24 2.09 -9.78
N PHE A 115 5.26 1.72 -8.95
CA PHE A 115 3.96 1.26 -9.37
C PHE A 115 2.90 1.55 -8.30
N VAL A 116 1.65 1.64 -8.75
CA VAL A 116 0.46 1.64 -7.89
C VAL A 116 -0.28 0.31 -8.03
N ILE A 117 -1.08 -0.03 -7.03
CA ILE A 117 -1.96 -1.21 -7.03
C ILE A 117 -3.38 -0.73 -7.22
N ASN A 118 -4.07 -1.26 -8.24
CA ASN A 118 -5.52 -1.13 -8.34
C ASN A 118 -6.17 -2.08 -7.33
N ARG A 119 -6.81 -1.53 -6.30
CA ARG A 119 -7.41 -2.29 -5.20
C ARG A 119 -8.58 -3.17 -5.63
N LEU A 120 -9.23 -2.87 -6.75
CA LEU A 120 -10.36 -3.64 -7.27
C LEU A 120 -9.89 -4.88 -8.04
N THR A 121 -8.80 -4.76 -8.80
CA THR A 121 -8.32 -5.82 -9.69
C THR A 121 -7.05 -6.51 -9.19
N THR A 122 -6.38 -5.95 -8.18
CA THR A 122 -5.04 -6.33 -7.69
C THR A 122 -3.90 -6.18 -8.70
N ASN A 123 -4.19 -5.60 -9.87
CA ASN A 123 -3.17 -5.34 -10.89
C ASN A 123 -2.24 -4.23 -10.45
N ARG A 124 -0.96 -4.38 -10.81
CA ARG A 124 0.03 -3.30 -10.72
C ARG A 124 -0.05 -2.44 -11.96
N ILE A 125 0.05 -1.13 -11.77
CA ILE A 125 0.19 -0.14 -12.84
C ILE A 125 1.52 0.56 -12.59
N SER A 126 2.49 0.36 -13.48
CA SER A 126 3.80 0.99 -13.37
C SER A 126 3.71 2.49 -13.63
N THR A 127 4.36 3.27 -12.79
CA THR A 127 4.56 4.72 -12.95
C THR A 127 5.96 5.04 -13.47
N VAL A 128 6.73 4.01 -13.87
CA VAL A 128 8.14 4.05 -14.33
C VAL A 128 9.15 4.47 -13.25
N LYS A 129 8.76 5.38 -12.35
CA LYS A 129 9.52 5.85 -11.20
C LYS A 129 8.56 6.14 -10.03
N PRO A 130 9.07 6.17 -8.79
CA PRO A 130 8.27 6.60 -7.65
C PRO A 130 7.68 7.99 -7.86
N MET A 131 6.38 8.13 -7.59
CA MET A 131 5.72 9.44 -7.57
C MET A 131 6.24 10.30 -6.41
N GLN A 132 6.34 11.60 -6.64
CA GLN A 132 6.85 12.56 -5.66
C GLN A 132 6.01 13.83 -5.67
N LEU A 133 5.87 14.44 -4.49
CA LEU A 133 5.22 15.72 -4.26
C LEU A 133 6.02 16.49 -3.22
N ASN A 134 6.38 17.74 -3.52
CA ASN A 134 7.04 18.65 -2.58
C ASN A 134 6.28 19.98 -2.59
N GLN A 135 5.84 20.45 -1.42
CA GLN A 135 5.02 21.66 -1.31
C GLN A 135 5.39 22.48 -0.06
N PRO A 136 5.20 23.81 -0.10
CA PRO A 136 5.14 24.59 1.13
C PRO A 136 3.90 24.21 1.94
N THR A 137 4.02 24.33 3.25
CA THR A 137 2.86 24.25 4.16
C THR A 137 2.04 25.53 4.10
N GLN A 138 0.72 25.40 4.15
CA GLN A 138 -0.21 26.51 4.27
C GLN A 138 -0.04 27.19 5.64
N PRO A 139 -0.35 28.50 5.74
CA PRO A 139 -0.31 29.24 6.99
C PRO A 139 -1.17 28.61 8.08
#